data_AF-A0A929QS26-F1
#
_entry.id   AF-A0A929QS26-F1
#
_cell.length_a   1.000
_cell.length_b   1.000
_cell.length_c   1.000
_cell.angle_alpha   90.00
_cell.angle_beta   90.00
_cell.angle_gamma   90.00
#
_symmetry.space_group_name_H-M   'P 1'
#
loop_
_entity.id
_entity.type
_entity.pdbx_description
1 polymer ?
#
loop_
_entity_poly.entity_id
_entity_poly.type
_entity_poly.pdbx_seq_one_letter_code
_entity_poly.pdbx_strand_id
1 'polypeptide(L)'
;MDRWGDVADGVAQDLMQEQIDELDQSEETVEEHRVIGWEKTNLLSKIEFKWKKEDELVLARIRAASDTITKNHLITIFKALDAVYGNIRVPKVNQNGMTVFDENGRIVWERNQDGSYKEDWSLLDGFDIEAAIFELQKARTELAVQNNSLFQEAVFAKYIYRDEYQDSYRSLLDGTQGDRNSFAHKATRESRYFAFYKFCLWNSSDILLKEINNLQRIMERIREWRIRSYRSEESLKFQ
;
A
#
# COMPACT_ATOMS: atom_id res chain seq x y z
N MET A 1 20.13 7.84 11.16
CA MET A 1 18.75 7.35 11.45
C MET A 1 17.91 7.81 10.29
N ASP A 2 17.54 6.88 9.42
CA ASP A 2 17.09 7.13 8.05
C ASP A 2 15.80 7.96 8.01
N ARG A 3 15.75 8.93 7.09
CA ARG A 3 14.50 9.65 6.78
C ARG A 3 13.49 8.63 6.25
N TRP A 4 12.21 8.93 6.37
CA TRP A 4 11.15 8.06 5.86
C TRP A 4 11.31 7.75 4.36
N GLY A 5 11.97 8.60 3.57
CA GLY A 5 12.37 8.30 2.19
C GLY A 5 13.47 7.24 2.09
N ASP A 6 14.53 7.31 2.89
CA ASP A 6 15.60 6.30 2.94
C ASP A 6 15.11 4.99 3.58
N VAL A 7 14.21 5.07 4.58
CA VAL A 7 13.50 3.91 5.15
C VAL A 7 12.52 3.33 4.14
N ALA A 8 11.84 4.13 3.32
CA ALA A 8 10.95 3.64 2.27
C ALA A 8 11.73 2.97 1.14
N ASP A 9 12.88 3.54 0.74
CA ASP A 9 13.78 2.95 -0.26
C ASP A 9 14.46 1.68 0.29
N GLY A 10 14.83 1.67 1.58
CA GLY A 10 15.39 0.50 2.28
C GLY A 10 14.35 -0.61 2.53
N VAL A 11 13.16 -0.27 2.99
CA VAL A 11 12.02 -1.22 3.13
C VAL A 11 11.56 -1.73 1.77
N ALA A 12 11.67 -0.92 0.70
CA ALA A 12 11.39 -1.38 -0.66
C ALA A 12 12.42 -2.43 -1.12
N GLN A 13 13.70 -2.23 -0.80
CA GLN A 13 14.78 -3.20 -1.06
C GLN A 13 14.67 -4.44 -0.17
N ASP A 14 14.44 -4.29 1.12
CA ASP A 14 14.28 -5.41 2.07
C ASP A 14 13.04 -6.24 1.74
N LEU A 15 11.89 -5.62 1.43
CA LEU A 15 10.72 -6.36 0.96
C LEU A 15 10.99 -7.04 -0.38
N MET A 16 11.77 -6.45 -1.29
CA MET A 16 12.14 -7.14 -2.55
C MET A 16 13.05 -8.34 -2.28
N GLN A 17 13.98 -8.22 -1.33
CA GLN A 17 14.92 -9.27 -0.98
C GLN A 17 14.24 -10.41 -0.22
N GLU A 18 13.43 -10.10 0.80
CA GLU A 18 12.58 -11.09 1.49
C GLU A 18 11.60 -11.76 0.51
N GLN A 19 11.07 -11.04 -0.48
CA GLN A 19 10.20 -11.59 -1.51
C GLN A 19 10.92 -12.54 -2.47
N ILE A 20 12.17 -12.26 -2.85
CA ILE A 20 12.98 -13.16 -3.68
C ILE A 20 13.36 -14.40 -2.86
N ASP A 21 13.75 -14.22 -1.60
CA ASP A 21 14.18 -15.30 -0.72
C ASP A 21 13.02 -16.24 -0.33
N GLU A 22 11.80 -15.73 -0.11
CA GLU A 22 10.59 -16.55 0.10
C GLU A 22 10.17 -17.31 -1.18
N LEU A 23 10.37 -16.72 -2.36
CA LEU A 23 10.07 -17.37 -3.63
C LEU A 23 11.06 -18.51 -3.93
N ASP A 24 12.35 -18.29 -3.72
CA ASP A 24 13.40 -19.32 -3.89
C ASP A 24 13.21 -20.49 -2.90
N GLN A 25 12.82 -20.23 -1.64
CA GLN A 25 12.52 -21.30 -0.67
C GLN A 25 11.22 -22.06 -1.00
N SER A 26 10.29 -21.43 -1.73
CA SER A 26 9.01 -22.05 -2.13
C SER A 26 9.13 -22.98 -3.34
N GLU A 27 10.14 -22.80 -4.20
CA GLU A 27 10.39 -23.69 -5.35
C GLU A 27 11.05 -25.02 -4.94
N GLU A 28 11.80 -25.06 -3.83
CA GLU A 28 12.45 -26.28 -3.34
C GLU A 28 11.53 -27.24 -2.54
N THR A 29 10.33 -26.83 -2.13
CA THR A 29 9.49 -27.60 -1.17
C THR A 29 8.17 -28.16 -1.72
N VAL A 30 8.02 -28.28 -3.05
CA VAL A 30 6.88 -28.97 -3.67
C VAL A 30 7.10 -30.49 -3.71
N GLU A 31 7.41 -31.10 -2.56
CA GLU A 31 7.25 -32.55 -2.36
C GLU A 31 5.98 -32.82 -1.54
N GLU A 32 5.06 -33.57 -2.16
CA GLU A 32 3.75 -33.95 -1.62
C GLU A 32 3.84 -34.55 -0.20
N HIS A 33 3.50 -33.75 0.82
CA HIS A 33 3.17 -34.29 2.14
C HIS A 33 1.74 -33.93 2.54
N ARG A 34 0.82 -34.86 2.25
CA ARG A 34 -0.50 -34.93 2.91
C ARG A 34 -0.29 -35.31 4.37
N VAL A 35 -0.31 -34.34 5.27
CA VAL A 35 -0.34 -34.62 6.71
C VAL A 35 -1.80 -34.59 7.19
N ILE A 36 -2.42 -35.76 7.26
CA ILE A 36 -3.63 -35.99 8.06
C ILE A 36 -3.18 -36.19 9.50
N GLY A 37 -3.07 -35.09 10.25
CA GLY A 37 -2.83 -35.10 11.70
C GLY A 37 -4.13 -34.82 12.45
N TRP A 38 -4.72 -35.84 13.06
CA TRP A 38 -5.84 -35.68 13.99
C TRP A 38 -5.30 -35.21 15.34
N GLU A 39 -5.26 -33.91 15.57
CA GLU A 39 -5.01 -33.33 16.90
C GLU A 39 -6.30 -32.85 17.57
N LYS A 40 -6.28 -32.96 18.90
CA LYS A 40 -7.43 -33.00 19.81
C LYS A 40 -8.34 -31.78 19.66
N THR A 41 -9.62 -32.08 19.52
CA THR A 41 -10.74 -31.16 19.32
C THR A 41 -10.95 -30.18 20.48
N ASN A 42 -10.66 -28.90 20.23
CA ASN A 42 -11.35 -27.78 20.88
C ASN A 42 -12.57 -27.43 20.00
N LEU A 43 -13.73 -27.19 20.60
CA LEU A 43 -14.97 -26.85 19.85
C LEU A 43 -14.82 -25.60 18.98
N LEU A 44 -13.85 -24.72 19.28
CA LEU A 44 -13.46 -23.56 18.48
C LEU A 44 -12.36 -23.86 17.45
N SER A 45 -11.52 -24.89 17.64
CA SER A 45 -10.52 -25.30 16.64
C SER A 45 -11.15 -26.05 15.46
N LYS A 46 -12.41 -26.50 15.60
CA LYS A 46 -13.22 -27.04 14.50
C LYS A 46 -13.63 -25.99 13.46
N ILE A 47 -13.44 -24.70 13.72
CA ILE A 47 -13.79 -23.61 12.80
C ILE A 47 -12.56 -22.73 12.48
N GLU A 48 -11.34 -23.28 12.61
CA GLU A 48 -10.18 -22.64 11.99
C GLU A 48 -10.12 -23.08 10.53
N PHE A 49 -10.54 -22.17 9.65
CA PHE A 49 -10.34 -22.35 8.22
C PHE A 49 -8.84 -22.33 7.93
N LYS A 50 -8.28 -23.51 7.65
CA LYS A 50 -6.91 -23.66 7.16
C LYS A 50 -6.94 -23.72 5.64
N TRP A 51 -6.24 -22.79 4.99
CA TRP A 51 -6.04 -22.83 3.54
C TRP A 51 -5.32 -24.12 3.15
N LYS A 52 -5.57 -24.59 1.93
CA LYS A 52 -4.67 -25.58 1.32
C LYS A 52 -3.35 -24.87 1.03
N LYS A 53 -2.21 -25.52 1.29
CA LYS A 53 -0.87 -24.93 1.07
C LYS A 53 -0.71 -24.33 -0.34
N GLU A 54 -1.22 -25.01 -1.37
CA GLU A 54 -1.20 -24.50 -2.76
C GLU A 54 -1.95 -23.15 -2.90
N ASP A 55 -3.14 -23.06 -2.31
CA ASP A 55 -3.99 -21.87 -2.42
C ASP A 55 -3.42 -20.71 -1.57
N GLU A 56 -2.77 -21.04 -0.45
CA GLU A 56 -2.04 -20.10 0.39
C GLU A 56 -0.84 -19.49 -0.33
N LEU A 57 -0.04 -20.31 -1.02
CA LEU A 57 1.09 -19.85 -1.83
C LEU A 57 0.63 -18.95 -2.99
N VAL A 58 -0.46 -19.33 -3.68
CA VAL A 58 -1.05 -18.49 -4.73
C VAL A 58 -1.52 -17.15 -4.15
N LEU A 59 -2.18 -17.17 -2.99
CA LEU A 59 -2.63 -15.95 -2.32
C LEU A 59 -1.45 -15.06 -1.89
N ALA A 60 -0.37 -15.65 -1.38
CA ALA A 60 0.85 -14.93 -1.01
C ALA A 60 1.49 -14.27 -2.24
N ARG A 61 1.61 -15.00 -3.35
CA ARG A 61 2.10 -14.46 -4.64
C ARG A 61 1.22 -13.31 -5.15
N ILE A 62 -0.10 -13.46 -5.05
CA ILE A 62 -1.08 -12.43 -5.42
C ILE A 62 -0.88 -11.16 -4.59
N ARG A 63 -0.70 -11.30 -3.26
CA ARG A 63 -0.44 -10.17 -2.36
C ARG A 63 0.87 -9.48 -2.70
N ALA A 64 1.97 -10.24 -2.79
CA ALA A 64 3.29 -9.70 -3.13
C ALA A 64 3.31 -8.96 -4.47
N ALA A 65 2.66 -9.52 -5.49
CA ALA A 65 2.53 -8.87 -6.79
C ALA A 65 1.67 -7.58 -6.72
N SER A 66 0.61 -7.57 -5.90
CA SER A 66 -0.19 -6.36 -5.70
C SER A 66 0.55 -5.26 -4.94
N ASP A 67 1.38 -5.63 -3.97
CA ASP A 67 2.16 -4.70 -3.15
C ASP A 67 3.25 -3.99 -3.98
N THR A 68 3.80 -4.67 -4.99
CA THR A 68 4.82 -4.08 -5.85
C THR A 68 4.30 -2.85 -6.62
N ILE A 69 3.03 -2.89 -7.05
CA ILE A 69 2.42 -1.79 -7.81
C ILE A 69 2.07 -0.62 -6.88
N THR A 70 1.64 -0.90 -5.65
CA THR A 70 1.31 0.13 -4.65
C THR A 70 2.56 0.82 -4.08
N LYS A 71 3.71 0.13 -4.02
CA LYS A 71 5.00 0.67 -3.52
C LYS A 71 5.40 2.00 -4.19
N ASN A 72 5.37 2.08 -5.52
CA ASN A 72 5.80 3.30 -6.24
C ASN A 72 4.95 4.53 -5.88
N HIS A 73 3.64 4.30 -5.73
CA HIS A 73 2.70 5.36 -5.33
C HIS A 73 2.89 5.75 -3.86
N LEU A 74 3.11 4.76 -2.98
CA LEU A 74 3.45 5.00 -1.57
C LEU A 74 4.72 5.82 -1.42
N ILE A 75 5.79 5.50 -2.16
CA ILE A 75 7.04 6.27 -2.15
C ILE A 75 6.77 7.74 -2.50
N THR A 76 5.93 7.99 -3.51
CA THR A 76 5.57 9.35 -3.92
C THR A 76 4.81 10.09 -2.81
N ILE A 77 3.86 9.42 -2.16
CA ILE A 77 3.11 9.98 -1.02
C ILE A 77 4.05 10.31 0.14
N PHE A 78 4.95 9.39 0.49
CA PHE A 78 5.92 9.60 1.57
C PHE A 78 6.91 10.70 1.26
N LYS A 79 7.35 10.85 -0.01
CA LYS A 79 8.20 11.96 -0.44
C LYS A 79 7.49 13.30 -0.30
N ALA A 80 6.22 13.38 -0.70
CA ALA A 80 5.42 14.59 -0.52
C ALA A 80 5.24 14.93 0.98
N LEU A 81 5.03 13.92 1.82
CA LEU A 81 4.94 14.12 3.28
C LEU A 81 6.28 14.54 3.88
N ASP A 82 7.38 13.88 3.53
CA ASP A 82 8.71 14.21 4.07
C ASP A 82 9.15 15.62 3.64
N ALA A 83 8.72 16.11 2.47
CA ALA A 83 8.92 17.50 2.08
C ALA A 83 8.21 18.48 3.04
N VAL A 84 6.94 18.21 3.37
CA VAL A 84 6.17 19.03 4.33
C VAL A 84 6.79 18.97 5.72
N TYR A 85 7.06 17.77 6.23
CA TYR A 85 7.69 17.60 7.55
C TYR A 85 9.12 18.15 7.59
N GLY A 86 9.84 18.13 6.46
CA GLY A 86 11.16 18.74 6.31
C GLY A 86 11.15 20.24 6.56
N ASN A 87 10.07 20.93 6.22
CA ASN A 87 9.91 22.37 6.45
C ASN A 87 9.48 22.71 7.89
N ILE A 88 8.85 21.75 8.59
CA ILE A 88 8.35 21.95 9.97
C ILE A 88 9.45 21.63 11.00
N ARG A 89 10.35 20.68 10.71
CA ARG A 89 11.37 20.25 11.66
C ARG A 89 12.39 21.38 11.92
N VAL A 90 12.79 21.53 13.17
CA VAL A 90 13.79 22.54 13.56
C VAL A 90 15.20 21.95 13.41
N PRO A 91 16.10 22.58 12.64
CA PRO A 91 17.47 22.08 12.50
C PRO A 91 18.25 22.28 13.81
N LYS A 92 19.10 21.31 14.15
CA LYS A 92 20.02 21.43 15.28
C LYS A 92 21.11 22.44 14.93
N VAL A 93 21.27 23.46 15.77
CA VAL A 93 22.29 24.48 15.62
C VAL A 93 23.47 24.23 16.56
N ASN A 94 24.69 24.49 16.09
CA ASN A 94 25.89 24.44 16.93
C ASN A 94 26.02 25.72 17.79
N GLN A 95 27.05 25.78 18.64
CA GLN A 95 27.31 26.94 19.52
C GLN A 95 27.54 28.26 18.76
N ASN A 96 27.86 28.18 17.46
CA ASN A 96 28.09 29.33 16.59
C ASN A 96 26.85 29.70 15.76
N GLY A 97 25.69 29.08 16.02
CA GLY A 97 24.44 29.34 15.30
C GLY A 97 24.35 28.73 13.90
N MET A 98 25.31 27.89 13.50
CA MET A 98 25.29 27.21 12.20
C MET A 98 24.56 25.87 12.30
N THR A 99 23.78 25.52 11.26
CA THR A 99 23.09 24.22 11.17
C THR A 99 24.10 23.08 11.12
N VAL A 100 23.88 22.06 11.95
CA VAL A 100 24.73 20.87 12.00
C VAL A 100 24.34 19.93 10.86
N PHE A 101 25.35 19.50 10.10
CA PHE A 101 25.21 18.49 9.07
C PHE A 101 25.88 17.19 9.52
N ASP A 102 25.30 16.07 9.11
CA ASP A 102 25.83 14.72 9.28
C ASP A 102 26.95 14.43 8.27
N GLU A 103 27.66 13.30 8.40
CA GLU A 103 28.76 12.87 7.54
C GLU A 103 28.38 12.80 6.05
N ASN A 104 27.09 12.57 5.77
CA ASN A 104 26.51 12.54 4.43
C ASN A 104 26.01 13.92 3.93
N GLY A 105 26.34 15.01 4.62
CA GLY A 105 25.90 16.37 4.27
C GLY A 105 24.42 16.64 4.55
N ARG A 106 23.77 15.81 5.38
CA ARG A 106 22.33 15.89 5.70
C ARG A 106 22.08 16.72 6.95
N ILE A 107 21.00 17.50 7.00
CA ILE A 107 20.65 18.31 8.18
C ILE A 107 20.31 17.41 9.38
N VAL A 108 20.96 17.65 10.52
CA VAL A 108 20.62 17.00 11.79
C VAL A 108 19.49 17.79 12.45
N TRP A 109 18.35 17.14 12.70
CA TRP A 109 17.17 17.76 13.31
C TRP A 109 17.25 17.75 14.84
N GLU A 110 16.73 18.80 15.48
CA GLU A 110 16.58 18.87 16.93
C GLU A 110 15.52 17.85 17.40
N ARG A 111 15.72 17.27 18.58
CA ARG A 111 14.82 16.25 19.15
C ARG A 111 14.31 16.70 20.51
N ASN A 112 13.07 16.33 20.82
CA ASN A 112 12.46 16.49 22.13
C ASN A 112 13.01 15.45 23.12
N GLN A 113 12.67 15.62 24.41
CA GLN A 113 13.10 14.71 25.47
C GLN A 113 12.61 13.27 25.25
N ASP A 114 11.48 13.10 24.57
CA ASP A 114 10.89 11.79 24.24
C ASP A 114 11.52 11.14 22.99
N GLY A 115 12.52 11.78 22.38
CA GLY A 115 13.21 11.29 21.18
C GLY A 115 12.50 11.58 19.85
N SER A 116 11.30 12.17 19.87
CA SER A 116 10.61 12.70 18.68
C SER A 116 11.30 13.93 18.11
N TYR A 117 11.12 14.21 16.82
CA TYR A 117 11.64 15.43 16.20
C TYR A 117 10.90 16.65 16.75
N LYS A 118 11.65 17.73 17.01
CA LYS A 118 11.05 19.01 17.39
C LYS A 118 10.50 19.68 16.13
N GLU A 119 9.20 19.94 16.17
CA GLU A 119 8.41 20.45 15.05
C GLU A 119 7.86 21.83 15.39
N ASP A 120 8.10 22.80 14.51
CA ASP A 120 7.53 24.14 14.61
C ASP A 120 6.63 24.40 13.40
N TRP A 121 5.32 24.29 13.64
CA TRP A 121 4.29 24.45 12.63
C TRP A 121 4.14 25.90 12.14
N SER A 122 4.75 26.88 12.82
CA SER A 122 4.75 28.27 12.36
C SER A 122 5.60 28.47 11.09
N LEU A 123 6.63 27.65 10.90
CA LEU A 123 7.59 27.74 9.80
C LEU A 123 7.01 27.35 8.44
N LEU A 124 5.93 26.55 8.42
CA LEU A 124 5.41 25.89 7.22
C LEU A 124 4.71 26.87 6.27
N ASP A 125 5.31 27.28 5.14
CA ASP A 125 4.67 28.31 4.30
C ASP A 125 3.38 27.84 3.59
N GLY A 126 2.46 28.76 3.29
CA GLY A 126 1.26 28.46 2.51
C GLY A 126 1.61 27.95 1.11
N PHE A 127 2.71 28.47 0.54
CA PHE A 127 3.28 28.00 -0.71
C PHE A 127 3.83 26.57 -0.61
N ASP A 128 4.46 26.20 0.51
CA ASP A 128 4.97 24.84 0.72
C ASP A 128 3.85 23.81 0.79
N ILE A 129 2.74 24.17 1.47
CA ILE A 129 1.56 23.30 1.53
C ILE A 129 0.91 23.17 0.15
N GLU A 130 0.83 24.26 -0.62
CA GLU A 130 0.32 24.21 -1.99
C GLU A 130 1.18 23.32 -2.89
N ALA A 131 2.50 23.43 -2.82
CA ALA A 131 3.40 22.57 -3.57
C ALA A 131 3.18 21.08 -3.23
N ALA A 132 3.05 20.74 -1.95
CA ALA A 132 2.74 19.38 -1.53
C ALA A 132 1.37 18.90 -2.00
N ILE A 133 0.35 19.76 -1.96
CA ILE A 133 -0.99 19.48 -2.50
C ILE A 133 -0.92 19.20 -4.00
N PHE A 134 -0.14 19.97 -4.77
CA PHE A 134 0.02 19.76 -6.21
C PHE A 134 0.73 18.44 -6.53
N GLU A 135 1.77 18.06 -5.77
CA GLU A 135 2.42 16.75 -5.93
C GLU A 135 1.48 15.59 -5.61
N LEU A 136 0.70 15.70 -4.52
CA LEU A 136 -0.34 14.71 -4.19
C LEU A 136 -1.42 14.64 -5.28
N GLN A 137 -1.83 15.79 -5.82
CA GLN A 137 -2.81 15.87 -6.90
C GLN A 137 -2.32 15.19 -8.19
N LYS A 138 -1.03 15.36 -8.52
CA LYS A 138 -0.40 14.70 -9.66
C LYS A 138 -0.42 13.19 -9.47
N ALA A 139 0.09 12.69 -8.34
CA ALA A 139 0.07 11.27 -7.99
C ALA A 139 -1.35 10.69 -8.02
N ARG A 140 -2.33 11.42 -7.48
CA ARG A 140 -3.75 11.05 -7.52
C ARG A 140 -4.27 10.87 -8.94
N THR A 141 -3.92 11.79 -9.84
CA THR A 141 -4.44 11.79 -11.22
C THR A 141 -3.86 10.61 -12.00
N GLU A 142 -2.57 10.35 -11.84
CA GLU A 142 -1.89 9.20 -12.45
C GLU A 142 -2.47 7.87 -11.93
N LEU A 143 -2.63 7.76 -10.60
CA LEU A 143 -3.24 6.58 -9.97
C LEU A 143 -4.69 6.38 -10.39
N ALA A 144 -5.48 7.45 -10.54
CA ALA A 144 -6.89 7.34 -10.95
C ALA A 144 -7.05 6.72 -12.35
N VAL A 145 -6.19 7.11 -13.30
CA VAL A 145 -6.20 6.53 -14.66
C VAL A 145 -5.83 5.05 -14.61
N GLN A 146 -4.78 4.70 -13.86
CA GLN A 146 -4.36 3.31 -13.67
C GLN A 146 -5.45 2.47 -12.98
N ASN A 147 -6.06 3.01 -11.92
CA ASN A 147 -7.14 2.35 -11.17
C ASN A 147 -8.33 2.00 -12.08
N ASN A 148 -8.71 2.92 -12.98
CA ASN A 148 -9.78 2.65 -13.93
C ASN A 148 -9.42 1.53 -14.92
N SER A 149 -8.17 1.48 -15.41
CA SER A 149 -7.70 0.36 -16.25
C SER A 149 -7.74 -0.97 -15.49
N LEU A 150 -7.24 -0.98 -14.24
CA LEU A 150 -7.26 -2.16 -13.38
C LEU A 150 -8.68 -2.65 -13.09
N PHE A 151 -9.62 -1.73 -12.89
CA PHE A 151 -11.04 -2.07 -12.73
C PHE A 151 -11.58 -2.78 -13.98
N GLN A 152 -11.34 -2.21 -15.17
CA GLN A 152 -11.80 -2.79 -16.43
C GLN A 152 -11.20 -4.19 -16.65
N GLU A 153 -9.89 -4.35 -16.39
CA GLU A 153 -9.22 -5.66 -16.45
C GLU A 153 -9.80 -6.67 -15.46
N ALA A 154 -10.09 -6.26 -14.22
CA ALA A 154 -10.69 -7.13 -13.21
C ALA A 154 -12.10 -7.59 -13.60
N VAL A 155 -12.91 -6.66 -14.13
CA VAL A 155 -14.24 -6.96 -14.65
C VAL A 155 -14.15 -7.91 -15.85
N PHE A 156 -13.25 -7.64 -16.78
CA PHE A 156 -13.05 -8.48 -17.96
C PHE A 156 -12.58 -9.89 -17.58
N ALA A 157 -11.57 -10.01 -16.71
CA ALA A 157 -11.08 -11.30 -16.20
C ALA A 157 -12.19 -12.12 -15.52
N LYS A 158 -13.10 -11.47 -14.79
CA LYS A 158 -14.27 -12.12 -14.19
C LYS A 158 -15.23 -12.67 -15.25
N TYR A 159 -15.43 -11.98 -16.37
CA TYR A 159 -16.26 -12.47 -17.47
C TYR A 159 -15.61 -13.66 -18.17
N ILE A 160 -14.30 -13.60 -18.49
CA ILE A 160 -13.56 -14.73 -19.06
C ILE A 160 -13.72 -15.98 -18.18
N TYR A 161 -13.45 -15.85 -16.88
CA TYR A 161 -13.61 -16.96 -15.93
C TYR A 161 -15.03 -17.54 -15.96
N ARG A 162 -16.06 -16.68 -16.05
CA ARG A 162 -17.45 -17.13 -16.09
C ARG A 162 -17.77 -17.88 -17.37
N ASP A 163 -17.29 -17.41 -18.51
CA ASP A 163 -17.54 -18.04 -19.80
C ASP A 163 -16.82 -19.40 -19.87
N GLU A 164 -15.55 -19.46 -19.46
CA GLU A 164 -14.80 -20.72 -19.33
C GLU A 164 -15.46 -21.72 -18.37
N TYR A 165 -16.05 -21.22 -17.29
CA TYR A 165 -16.79 -22.05 -16.34
C TYR A 165 -18.03 -22.64 -16.99
N GLN A 166 -18.79 -21.83 -17.73
CA GLN A 166 -19.99 -22.31 -18.44
C GLN A 166 -19.64 -23.33 -19.51
N ASP A 167 -18.55 -23.11 -20.26
CA ASP A 167 -18.09 -24.04 -21.28
C ASP A 167 -17.63 -25.37 -20.67
N SER A 168 -16.85 -25.31 -19.59
CA SER A 168 -16.41 -26.50 -18.84
C SER A 168 -17.56 -27.24 -18.18
N TYR A 169 -18.58 -26.52 -17.72
CA TYR A 169 -19.78 -27.10 -17.14
C TYR A 169 -20.65 -27.81 -18.20
N ARG A 170 -20.71 -27.25 -19.41
CA ARG A 170 -21.45 -27.80 -20.56
C ARG A 170 -20.74 -28.99 -21.20
N SER A 171 -19.41 -28.99 -21.23
CA SER A 171 -18.61 -30.03 -21.88
C SER A 171 -18.79 -31.41 -21.24
N LEU A 172 -19.03 -31.46 -19.93
CA LEU A 172 -19.39 -32.70 -19.24
C LEU A 172 -20.87 -33.06 -19.54
N LEU A 173 -21.06 -33.94 -20.52
CA LEU A 173 -22.38 -34.41 -21.00
C LEU A 173 -23.08 -35.34 -20.01
N ASP A 174 -22.32 -36.10 -19.21
CA ASP A 174 -22.83 -37.12 -18.29
C ASP A 174 -22.39 -36.85 -16.84
N GLY A 175 -23.27 -37.13 -15.88
CA GLY A 175 -23.05 -36.87 -14.45
C GLY A 175 -24.10 -35.98 -13.79
N THR A 176 -24.09 -35.97 -12.45
CA THR A 176 -25.04 -35.17 -11.68
C THR A 176 -24.69 -33.68 -11.76
N GLN A 177 -25.65 -32.83 -11.39
CA GLN A 177 -25.44 -31.37 -11.29
C GLN A 177 -24.22 -31.02 -10.40
N GLY A 178 -23.98 -31.81 -9.34
CA GLY A 178 -22.83 -31.63 -8.44
C GLY A 178 -21.49 -32.00 -9.08
N ASP A 179 -21.47 -33.06 -9.88
CA ASP A 179 -20.26 -33.51 -10.58
C ASP A 179 -19.84 -32.51 -11.66
N ARG A 180 -20.80 -31.97 -12.40
CA ARG A 180 -20.57 -30.93 -13.41
C ARG A 180 -20.01 -29.65 -12.80
N ASN A 181 -20.58 -29.19 -11.69
CA ASN A 181 -20.05 -28.04 -10.96
C ASN A 181 -18.63 -28.29 -10.43
N SER A 182 -18.38 -29.48 -9.87
CA SER A 182 -17.06 -29.84 -9.33
C SER A 182 -16.00 -29.91 -10.43
N PHE A 183 -16.35 -30.46 -11.60
CA PHE A 183 -15.48 -30.52 -12.76
C PHE A 183 -15.16 -29.10 -13.28
N ALA A 184 -16.19 -28.28 -13.50
CA ALA A 184 -16.03 -26.91 -13.96
C ALA A 184 -15.15 -26.08 -13.00
N HIS A 185 -15.37 -26.18 -11.68
CA HIS A 185 -14.54 -25.48 -10.69
C HIS A 185 -13.08 -25.93 -10.66
N LYS A 186 -12.78 -27.19 -10.97
CA LYS A 186 -11.41 -27.69 -11.09
C LYS A 186 -10.76 -27.15 -12.37
N ALA A 187 -11.48 -27.20 -13.48
CA ALA A 187 -10.99 -26.74 -14.78
C ALA A 187 -10.69 -25.23 -14.79
N THR A 188 -11.54 -24.41 -14.14
CA THR A 188 -11.37 -22.95 -14.12
C THR A 188 -10.62 -22.43 -12.90
N ARG A 189 -9.86 -23.28 -12.20
CA ARG A 189 -9.19 -22.90 -10.94
C ARG A 189 -8.22 -21.73 -11.16
N GLU A 190 -7.42 -21.79 -12.20
CA GLU A 190 -6.40 -20.79 -12.53
C GLU A 190 -7.03 -19.46 -12.94
N SER A 191 -7.98 -19.47 -13.86
CA SER A 191 -8.70 -18.28 -14.32
C SER A 191 -9.45 -17.58 -13.19
N ARG A 192 -9.98 -18.35 -12.23
CA ARG A 192 -10.59 -17.80 -11.02
C ARG A 192 -9.55 -17.10 -10.13
N TYR A 193 -8.36 -17.67 -9.95
CA TYR A 193 -7.28 -17.03 -9.20
C TYR A 193 -6.77 -15.77 -9.91
N PHE A 194 -6.67 -15.80 -11.24
CA PHE A 194 -6.31 -14.62 -12.01
C PHE A 194 -7.36 -13.50 -11.91
N ALA A 195 -8.65 -13.84 -11.99
CA ALA A 195 -9.72 -12.86 -11.80
C ALA A 195 -9.70 -12.26 -10.39
N PHE A 196 -9.43 -13.08 -9.36
CA PHE A 196 -9.28 -12.62 -7.99
C PHE A 196 -8.04 -11.74 -7.80
N TYR A 197 -6.91 -12.11 -8.40
CA TYR A 197 -5.69 -11.29 -8.42
C TYR A 197 -5.96 -9.89 -8.96
N LYS A 198 -6.59 -9.79 -10.14
CA LYS A 198 -6.92 -8.50 -10.76
C LYS A 198 -7.86 -7.67 -9.89
N PHE A 199 -8.81 -8.32 -9.23
CA PHE A 199 -9.68 -7.65 -8.26
C PHE A 199 -8.91 -7.11 -7.05
N CYS A 200 -8.03 -7.91 -6.44
CA CYS A 200 -7.19 -7.45 -5.32
C CYS A 200 -6.31 -6.27 -5.73
N LEU A 201 -5.72 -6.33 -6.92
CA LEU A 201 -4.87 -5.27 -7.45
C LEU A 201 -5.64 -3.95 -7.60
N TRP A 202 -6.83 -4.00 -8.20
CA TRP A 202 -7.72 -2.84 -8.29
C TRP A 202 -8.11 -2.32 -6.90
N ASN A 203 -8.53 -3.20 -5.98
CA ASN A 203 -8.98 -2.79 -4.66
C ASN A 203 -7.87 -2.12 -3.83
N SER A 204 -6.64 -2.61 -3.90
CA SER A 204 -5.49 -1.97 -3.25
C SER A 204 -5.22 -0.57 -3.81
N SER A 205 -5.31 -0.41 -5.14
CA SER A 205 -5.19 0.88 -5.81
C SER A 205 -6.32 1.85 -5.42
N ASP A 206 -7.56 1.36 -5.30
CA ASP A 206 -8.72 2.16 -4.91
C ASP A 206 -8.62 2.67 -3.46
N ILE A 207 -8.11 1.83 -2.55
CA ILE A 207 -7.83 2.23 -1.16
C ILE A 207 -6.78 3.33 -1.12
N LEU A 208 -5.67 3.18 -1.85
CA LEU A 208 -4.64 4.23 -1.92
C LEU A 208 -5.20 5.55 -2.46
N LEU A 209 -6.04 5.50 -3.50
CA LEU A 209 -6.67 6.69 -4.06
C LEU A 209 -7.54 7.42 -3.02
N LYS A 210 -8.27 6.67 -2.19
CA LYS A 210 -9.05 7.23 -1.07
C LYS A 210 -8.15 7.84 0.01
N GLU A 211 -7.04 7.21 0.33
CA GLU A 211 -6.08 7.75 1.31
C GLU A 211 -5.40 9.03 0.82
N ILE A 212 -5.00 9.10 -0.46
CA ILE A 212 -4.46 10.33 -1.05
C ILE A 212 -5.49 11.47 -0.97
N ASN A 213 -6.77 11.17 -1.26
CA ASN A 213 -7.86 12.15 -1.12
C ASN A 213 -8.02 12.64 0.32
N ASN A 214 -7.96 11.74 1.30
CA ASN A 214 -8.04 12.09 2.72
C ASN A 214 -6.85 12.96 3.14
N LEU A 215 -5.64 12.60 2.69
CA LEU A 215 -4.42 13.34 2.98
C LEU A 215 -4.47 14.76 2.39
N GLN A 216 -4.89 14.88 1.13
CA GLN A 216 -5.06 16.18 0.47
C GLN A 216 -6.03 17.09 1.27
N ARG A 217 -7.17 16.54 1.72
CA ARG A 217 -8.13 17.28 2.57
C ARG A 217 -7.55 17.72 3.91
N ILE A 218 -6.67 16.90 4.51
CA ILE A 218 -5.97 17.27 5.74
C ILE A 218 -5.03 18.45 5.46
N MET A 219 -4.25 18.39 4.38
CA MET A 219 -3.34 19.48 3.99
C MET A 219 -4.09 20.78 3.67
N GLU A 220 -5.20 20.71 2.94
CA GLU A 220 -6.07 21.86 2.66
C GLU A 220 -6.57 22.53 3.95
N ARG A 221 -7.00 21.72 4.92
CA ARG A 221 -7.44 22.23 6.23
C ARG A 221 -6.32 22.87 7.04
N ILE A 222 -5.10 22.31 7.00
CA ILE A 222 -3.92 22.92 7.63
C ILE A 222 -3.64 24.28 7.00
N ARG A 223 -3.67 24.37 5.66
CA ARG A 223 -3.52 25.63 4.92
C ARG A 223 -4.57 26.65 5.32
N GLU A 224 -5.84 26.27 5.36
CA GLU A 224 -6.93 27.17 5.76
C GLU A 224 -6.80 27.67 7.21
N TRP A 225 -6.39 26.80 8.13
CA TRP A 225 -6.14 27.17 9.51
C TRP A 225 -5.04 28.23 9.61
N ARG A 226 -3.95 28.04 8.86
CA ARG A 226 -2.83 28.99 8.81
C ARG A 226 -3.23 30.34 8.20
N ILE A 227 -3.99 30.34 7.10
CA ILE A 227 -4.47 31.59 6.48
C ILE A 227 -5.36 32.35 7.49
N ARG A 228 -6.19 31.64 8.26
CA ARG A 228 -7.02 32.24 9.31
C ARG A 228 -6.20 32.80 10.47
N SER A 229 -5.16 32.09 10.92
CA SER A 229 -4.30 32.58 12.00
C SER A 229 -3.56 33.86 11.61
N TYR A 230 -2.98 33.93 10.39
CA TYR A 230 -2.35 35.16 9.91
C TYR A 230 -3.29 36.37 9.86
N ARG A 231 -4.50 36.20 9.33
CA ARG A 231 -5.49 37.29 9.31
C ARG A 231 -5.86 37.77 10.71
N SER A 232 -5.93 36.86 11.68
CA SER A 232 -6.22 37.22 13.07
C SER A 232 -5.08 38.02 13.71
N GLU A 233 -3.83 37.64 13.46
CA GLU A 233 -2.65 38.37 13.96
C GLU A 233 -2.50 39.75 13.30
N GLU A 234 -2.77 39.87 12.00
CA GLU A 234 -2.80 41.18 11.34
C GLU A 234 -3.89 42.07 11.94
N SER A 235 -5.09 41.54 12.18
CA SER A 235 -6.18 42.33 12.78
C SER A 235 -5.86 42.85 14.20
N LEU A 236 -5.04 42.11 14.96
CA LEU A 236 -4.56 42.50 16.29
C LEU A 236 -3.43 43.54 16.23
N LYS A 237 -2.65 43.61 15.14
CA LYS A 237 -1.58 44.60 14.95
C LYS A 237 -2.11 45.99 14.56
N PHE A 238 -3.37 46.08 14.11
CA PHE A 238 -4.02 47.33 13.70
C PHE A 238 -5.06 47.85 14.73
N GLN A 239 -5.08 47.29 15.95
CA GLN A 239 -5.82 47.81 17.11
C GLN A 239 -4.84 48.42 18.12
#